data_AF-A0A9E4BDN1-F1
#
_entry.id   AF-A0A9E4BDN1-F1
#
_cell.length_a   1.000
_cell.length_b   1.000
_cell.length_c   1.000
_cell.angle_alpha   90.00
_cell.angle_beta   90.00
_cell.angle_gamma   90.00
#
_symmetry.space_group_name_H-M   'P 1'
#
loop_
_entity.id
_entity.type
_entity.pdbx_description
1 polymer ?
#
loop_
_entity_poly.entity_id
_entity_poly.type
_entity_poly.pdbx_seq_one_letter_code
_entity_poly.pdbx_strand_id
1 'polypeptide(L)' 'MLSQEQLAQYDRDGYVLVSGLIPEETIVNAEAAMWSVLGMDRDDPASWSPLPDKRPPGGD' A
#
# COMPACT_ATOMS: atom_id res chain seq x y z
N MET A 1 -3.39 -15.82 11.11
CA MET A 1 -3.18 -17.09 10.37
C MET A 1 -4.43 -17.33 9.55
N LEU A 2 -4.30 -17.75 8.28
CA LEU A 2 -5.45 -18.03 7.42
C LEU A 2 -6.20 -19.27 7.91
N SER A 3 -7.51 -19.32 7.70
CA SER A 3 -8.28 -20.55 7.91
C SER A 3 -7.96 -21.59 6.84
N GLN A 4 -8.29 -22.85 7.08
CA GLN A 4 -8.14 -23.91 6.08
C GLN A 4 -8.94 -23.63 4.80
N GLU A 5 -10.10 -22.98 4.93
CA GLU A 5 -10.92 -22.58 3.79
C GLU A 5 -10.26 -21.47 2.97
N GLN A 6 -9.65 -20.49 3.65
CA GLN A 6 -8.90 -19.40 2.99
C GLN A 6 -7.64 -19.92 2.30
N LEU A 7 -6.95 -20.91 2.87
CA LEU A 7 -5.82 -21.58 2.23
C LEU A 7 -6.26 -22.34 0.98
N ALA A 8 -7.34 -23.13 1.08
CA ALA A 8 -7.90 -23.83 -0.08
C ALA A 8 -8.40 -22.86 -1.16
N GLN A 9 -8.91 -21.68 -0.78
CA GLN A 9 -9.25 -20.64 -1.74
C GLN A 9 -8.00 -20.09 -2.43
N TYR A 10 -6.96 -19.74 -1.68
CA TYR A 10 -5.71 -19.26 -2.23
C TYR A 10 -5.10 -20.25 -3.22
N ASP A 11 -5.09 -21.55 -2.89
CA ASP A 11 -4.58 -22.59 -3.77
C ASP A 11 -5.35 -22.69 -5.10
N ARG A 12 -6.66 -22.43 -5.09
CA ARG A 12 -7.52 -22.46 -6.29
C ARG A 12 -7.45 -21.18 -7.12
N ASP A 13 -7.49 -20.03 -6.45
CA ASP A 13 -7.73 -18.72 -7.08
C ASP A 13 -6.42 -17.93 -7.27
N GLY A 14 -5.34 -18.32 -6.59
CA GLY A 14 -4.05 -17.61 -6.56
C GLY A 14 -4.04 -16.37 -5.63
N TYR A 15 -5.16 -16.07 -4.98
CA TYR A 15 -5.29 -14.98 -4.02
C TYR A 15 -6.42 -15.28 -3.01
N VAL A 16 -6.42 -14.56 -1.89
CA VAL A 16 -7.55 -14.57 -0.94
C VAL A 16 -7.76 -13.17 -0.37
N LEU A 17 -9.01 -12.72 -0.33
CA LEU A 17 -9.39 -11.48 0.35
C LEU A 17 -9.57 -11.76 1.84
N VAL A 18 -8.84 -11.05 2.69
CA VAL A 18 -8.98 -11.13 4.14
C VAL A 18 -9.32 -9.74 4.69
N SER A 19 -10.57 -9.57 5.09
CA SER A 19 -11.09 -8.31 5.62
C SER A 19 -10.70 -8.11 7.08
N GLY A 20 -10.51 -6.85 7.49
CA GLY A 20 -10.31 -6.49 8.90
C GLY A 20 -8.93 -6.82 9.48
N LEU A 21 -7.93 -7.13 8.63
CA LEU A 21 -6.56 -7.38 9.09
C LEU A 21 -5.87 -6.15 9.66
N ILE A 22 -6.21 -4.98 9.12
CA ILE A 22 -5.58 -3.71 9.47
C ILE A 22 -6.62 -2.88 10.23
N PRO A 23 -6.34 -2.48 11.49
CA PRO A 23 -7.21 -1.57 12.22
C PRO A 23 -7.37 -0.23 11.48
N GLU A 24 -8.56 0.36 11.56
CA GLU A 24 -8.88 1.61 10.86
C GLU A 24 -7.89 2.75 11.18
N GLU A 25 -7.52 2.91 12.45
CA GLU A 25 -6.51 3.89 12.88
C GLU A 25 -5.16 3.69 12.18
N THR A 26 -4.75 2.43 11.97
CA THR A 26 -3.50 2.12 11.26
C THR A 26 -3.59 2.54 9.79
N ILE A 27 -4.76 2.40 9.15
CA ILE A 27 -4.99 2.84 7.77
C ILE A 27 -4.86 4.35 7.66
N VAL A 28 -5.54 5.10 8.54
CA VAL A 28 -5.51 6.57 8.56
C VAL A 28 -4.08 7.09 8.77
N ASN A 29 -3.36 6.51 9.73
CA ASN A 29 -1.99 6.91 10.02
C ASN A 29 -1.03 6.58 8.86
N ALA A 30 -1.18 5.42 8.23
CA ALA A 30 -0.36 5.02 7.09
C ALA A 30 -0.60 5.92 5.87
N GLU A 31 -1.86 6.27 5.59
CA GLU A 31 -2.21 7.19 4.52
C GLU A 31 -1.59 8.58 4.74
N ALA A 32 -1.73 9.16 5.94
CA ALA A 32 -1.14 10.45 6.28
C ALA A 32 0.40 10.44 6.14
N ALA A 33 1.05 9.36 6.61
CA ALA A 33 2.49 9.19 6.47
C ALA A 33 2.92 9.10 4.99
N MET A 34 2.17 8.39 4.15
CA MET A 34 2.45 8.26 2.72
C MET A 34 2.44 9.64 2.04
N TRP A 35 1.39 10.44 2.24
CA TRP A 35 1.29 11.80 1.68
C TRP A 35 2.46 12.68 2.09
N SER A 36 2.80 12.68 3.39
CA SER A 36 3.93 13.43 3.95
C SER A 36 5.28 13.02 3.34
N VAL A 37 5.53 11.71 3.22
CA VAL A 37 6.79 11.19 2.64
C VAL A 37 6.94 11.52 1.17
N LEU A 38 5.84 11.50 0.42
CA LEU A 38 5.83 11.83 -1.00
C LEU A 38 5.87 13.34 -1.25
N GLY A 39 5.67 14.18 -0.22
CA GLY A 39 5.54 15.63 -0.37
C GLY A 39 4.32 16.02 -1.20
N MET A 40 3.27 15.18 -1.15
CA MET A 40 2.05 15.31 -1.93
C MET A 40 0.89 15.73 -1.01
N ASP A 41 -0.04 16.49 -1.54
CA ASP A 41 -1.29 16.84 -0.88
C ASP A 41 -2.40 15.90 -1.37
N ARG A 42 -3.08 15.25 -0.43
CA ARG A 42 -4.21 14.35 -0.69
C ARG A 42 -5.33 15.03 -1.48
N ASP A 43 -5.56 16.32 -1.24
CA ASP A 43 -6.71 17.04 -1.79
C ASP A 43 -6.33 17.85 -3.04
N ASP A 44 -5.06 17.84 -3.45
CA ASP A 44 -4.57 18.46 -4.69
C ASP A 44 -3.95 17.41 -5.63
N PRO A 45 -4.72 16.88 -6.60
CA PRO A 45 -4.21 15.93 -7.60
C PRO A 45 -3.06 16.46 -8.45
N ALA A 46 -2.88 17.79 -8.57
CA ALA A 46 -1.75 18.36 -9.30
C ALA A 46 -0.43 18.14 -8.55
N SER A 47 -0.47 17.94 -7.23
CA SER A 47 0.71 17.62 -6.41
C SER A 47 1.21 16.18 -6.60
N TRP A 48 0.41 15.29 -7.21
CA TRP A 48 0.68 13.84 -7.25
C TRP A 48 1.76 13.41 -8.28
N SER A 49 2.57 14.33 -8.81
CA SER A 49 3.48 14.06 -9.96
C SER A 49 4.89 14.62 -9.84
N PRO A 50 5.90 13.92 -10.40
CA PRO A 50 6.07 12.47 -10.43
C PRO A 50 6.71 11.98 -9.12
N LEU A 51 6.62 10.68 -8.85
CA LEU A 51 7.41 10.02 -7.80
C LEU A 51 8.87 10.49 -7.88
N PRO A 52 9.52 10.80 -6.74
CA PRO A 52 10.89 11.29 -6.76
C PRO A 52 11.79 10.31 -7.52
N ASP A 53 12.53 10.84 -8.50
CA ASP A 53 13.43 10.11 -9.38
C ASP A 53 14.66 9.66 -8.59
N LYS A 54 14.51 8.71 -7.67
CA LYS A 54 15.64 8.07 -7.00
C LYS A 54 16.16 6.95 -7.88
N ARG A 55 16.87 7.32 -8.95
CA ARG A 55 17.92 6.45 -9.49
C ARG A 55 18.99 6.33 -8.38
N PRO A 56 19.28 5.13 -7.84
CA PRO A 56 20.42 4.99 -6.92
C PRO A 56 21.70 5.38 -7.67
N PRO A 57 22.63 6.15 -7.06
CA PRO A 57 23.89 6.47 -7.70
C PRO A 57 24.70 5.18 -7.87
N GLY A 58 24.98 4.80 -9.13
CA GLY A 58 25.82 3.64 -9.47
C GLY A 58 25.32 2.70 -10.56
N GLY A 59 24.31 3.08 -11.36
CA GLY A 59 23.89 2.31 -12.54
C GLY A 59 24.58 2.78 -13.81
N ASP A 60 25.88 2.49 -13.94
CA ASP A 60 26.62 2.31 -15.20
C ASP A 60 27.44 1.03 -15.09
#